data_AF-A0A6J8B7K5-F1
#
_entry.id   AF-A0A6J8B7K5-F1
#
_cell.length_a   1.000
_cell.length_b   1.000
_cell.length_c   1.000
_cell.angle_alpha   90.00
_cell.angle_beta   90.00
_cell.angle_gamma   90.00
#
_symmetry.space_group_name_H-M   'P 1'
#
loop_
_entity.id
_entity.type
_entity.pdbx_description
1 polymer ?
#
loop_
_entity_poly.entity_id
_entity_poly.type
_entity_poly.pdbx_seq_one_letter_code
_entity_poly.pdbx_strand_id
1 'polypeptide(L)'
;MFRRLDMKYGRAEKLIDHILNELKRLKKVQEGDNMKFISLVETVEKCWLDLKRMNLEAEMNTATMVSQIEKLLPPIQKREWALRKQKTESKSIPLSFKEFLNFLLEEKSALEYMESDLREYGTAKGKINTFDANESENDENNNGVAVDPLQVQLQENQQVMKQVVEGLAQVAQAMSNKPTNRYNSDKNTGTNRNTEGSLSVGITNQIIMK
;
A
#
# COMPACT_ATOMS: atom_id res chain seq x y z
N MET A 1 43.51 22.51 -27.01
CA MET A 1 43.85 22.54 -25.57
C MET A 1 43.17 21.43 -24.75
N PHE A 2 42.38 20.52 -25.32
CA PHE A 2 41.69 19.43 -24.57
C PHE A 2 42.34 18.05 -24.67
N ARG A 3 43.32 17.87 -25.55
CA ARG A 3 43.95 16.58 -25.84
C ARG A 3 44.52 15.85 -24.60
N ARG A 4 45.08 16.57 -23.62
CA ARG A 4 45.58 15.96 -22.37
C ARG A 4 44.45 15.48 -21.46
N LEU A 5 43.30 16.18 -21.44
CA LEU A 5 42.11 15.73 -20.71
C LEU A 5 41.52 14.50 -21.39
N ASP A 6 41.36 14.51 -22.72
CA ASP A 6 40.84 13.35 -23.47
C ASP A 6 41.72 12.11 -23.28
N MET A 7 43.05 12.27 -23.31
CA MET A 7 43.97 11.15 -23.05
C MET A 7 43.90 10.61 -21.62
N LYS A 8 43.53 11.44 -20.63
CA LYS A 8 43.47 11.05 -19.21
C LYS A 8 42.09 10.50 -18.83
N TYR A 9 41.02 11.10 -19.33
CA TYR A 9 39.64 10.89 -18.91
C TYR A 9 38.69 10.44 -20.04
N GLY A 10 39.03 10.68 -21.31
CA GLY A 10 38.19 10.32 -22.47
C GLY A 10 38.34 8.86 -22.94
N ARG A 11 38.91 7.97 -22.13
CA ARG A 11 39.06 6.55 -22.51
C ARG A 11 37.81 5.77 -22.15
N ALA A 12 37.10 5.31 -23.18
CA ALA A 12 35.96 4.39 -23.09
C ALA A 12 36.24 3.16 -22.21
N GLU A 13 37.43 2.57 -22.34
CA GLU A 13 37.87 1.40 -21.57
C GLU A 13 37.76 1.61 -20.06
N LYS A 14 38.16 2.80 -19.57
CA LYS A 14 38.10 3.11 -18.13
C LYS A 14 36.67 3.18 -17.62
N LEU A 15 35.73 3.61 -18.46
CA LEU A 15 34.31 3.64 -18.11
C LEU A 15 33.76 2.22 -18.04
N ILE A 16 34.10 1.37 -19.01
CA ILE A 16 33.70 -0.05 -19.02
C ILE A 16 34.26 -0.76 -17.78
N ASP A 17 35.53 -0.54 -17.45
CA ASP A 17 36.17 -1.08 -16.25
C ASP A 17 35.50 -0.58 -14.97
N HIS A 18 35.14 0.70 -14.92
CA HIS A 18 34.43 1.29 -13.79
C HIS A 18 33.07 0.62 -13.59
N ILE A 19 32.28 0.48 -14.66
CA ILE A 19 30.97 -0.17 -14.64
C ILE A 19 31.09 -1.64 -14.24
N LEU A 20 32.05 -2.36 -14.81
CA LEU A 20 32.30 -3.75 -14.44
C LEU A 20 32.65 -3.88 -12.95
N ASN A 21 33.43 -2.95 -12.41
CA ASN A 21 33.78 -2.92 -10.99
C ASN A 21 32.58 -2.52 -10.12
N GLU A 22 31.72 -1.59 -10.54
CA GLU A 22 30.48 -1.28 -9.84
C GLU A 22 29.59 -2.52 -9.76
N LEU A 23 29.37 -3.23 -10.87
CA LEU A 23 28.55 -4.45 -10.89
C LEU A 23 29.13 -5.57 -10.02
N LYS A 24 30.47 -5.73 -9.99
CA LYS A 24 31.13 -6.71 -9.11
C LYS A 24 31.01 -6.38 -7.61
N ARG A 25 30.87 -5.09 -7.25
CA ARG A 25 30.73 -4.66 -5.86
C ARG A 25 29.32 -4.88 -5.32
N LEU A 26 28.33 -5.02 -6.21
CA LEU A 26 26.96 -5.31 -5.82
C LEU A 26 26.90 -6.68 -5.15
N LYS A 27 26.16 -6.76 -4.05
CA LYS A 27 25.95 -8.01 -3.33
C LYS A 27 24.77 -8.74 -3.95
N LYS A 28 24.82 -10.07 -3.91
CA LYS A 28 23.68 -10.90 -4.29
C LYS A 28 22.47 -10.52 -3.43
N VAL A 29 21.34 -10.27 -4.09
CA VAL A 29 20.08 -9.93 -3.42
C VAL A 29 19.48 -11.21 -2.84
N GLN A 30 19.06 -11.14 -1.58
CA GLN A 30 18.39 -12.25 -0.91
C GLN A 30 16.91 -12.27 -1.30
N GLU A 31 16.30 -13.43 -1.22
CA GLU A 31 14.88 -13.60 -1.49
C GLU A 31 14.03 -12.83 -0.46
N GLY A 32 13.01 -12.11 -0.92
CA GLY A 32 12.15 -11.25 -0.09
C GLY A 32 12.68 -9.84 0.17
N ASP A 33 13.87 -9.47 -0.31
CA ASP A 33 14.41 -8.11 -0.17
C ASP A 33 14.12 -7.25 -1.41
N ASN A 34 12.88 -6.78 -1.48
CA ASN A 34 12.37 -6.00 -2.62
C ASN A 34 13.14 -4.69 -2.81
N MET A 35 13.49 -4.00 -1.72
CA MET A 35 14.22 -2.73 -1.78
C MET A 35 15.62 -2.89 -2.37
N LYS A 36 16.36 -3.94 -1.96
CA LYS A 36 17.68 -4.20 -2.56
C LYS A 36 17.58 -4.62 -4.02
N PHE A 37 16.52 -5.31 -4.41
CA PHE A 37 16.27 -5.61 -5.82
C PHE A 37 16.03 -4.33 -6.64
N ILE A 38 15.18 -3.42 -6.14
CA ILE A 38 14.91 -2.14 -6.81
C ILE A 38 16.20 -1.34 -7.00
N SER A 39 17.03 -1.21 -5.94
CA SER A 39 18.32 -0.51 -6.03
C SER A 39 19.31 -1.20 -6.98
N LEU A 40 19.28 -2.53 -7.08
CA LEU A 40 20.08 -3.28 -8.04
C LEU A 40 19.67 -2.89 -9.47
N VAL A 41 18.38 -2.91 -9.78
CA VAL A 41 17.85 -2.57 -11.11
C VAL A 41 18.19 -1.14 -11.49
N GLU A 42 18.05 -0.18 -10.58
CA GLU A 42 18.42 1.23 -10.81
C GLU A 42 19.90 1.41 -11.13
N THR A 43 20.76 0.68 -10.42
CA THR A 43 22.21 0.71 -10.68
C THR A 43 22.51 0.14 -12.07
N VAL A 44 21.91 -0.99 -12.42
CA VAL A 44 22.08 -1.63 -13.74
C VAL A 44 21.57 -0.72 -14.86
N GLU A 45 20.41 -0.08 -14.69
CA GLU A 45 19.84 0.88 -15.63
C GLU A 45 20.77 2.08 -15.82
N LYS A 46 21.28 2.66 -14.73
CA LYS A 46 22.25 3.75 -14.77
C LYS A 46 23.50 3.36 -15.56
N CYS A 47 24.09 2.20 -15.28
CA CYS A 47 25.26 1.71 -16.02
C CYS A 47 24.98 1.58 -17.52
N TRP A 48 23.79 1.09 -17.90
CA TRP A 48 23.41 1.00 -19.31
C TRP A 48 23.23 2.38 -19.95
N LEU A 49 22.60 3.34 -19.25
CA LEU A 49 22.45 4.71 -19.73
C LEU A 49 23.79 5.42 -19.93
N ASP A 50 24.75 5.18 -19.03
CA ASP A 50 26.10 5.76 -19.13
C ASP A 50 26.87 5.21 -20.34
N LEU A 51 26.76 3.90 -20.62
CA LEU A 51 27.32 3.31 -21.86
C LEU A 51 26.61 3.81 -23.11
N LYS A 52 25.28 3.96 -23.05
CA LYS A 52 24.47 4.48 -24.15
C LYS A 52 24.86 5.89 -24.53
N ARG A 53 25.09 6.78 -23.57
CA ARG A 53 25.57 8.16 -23.80
C ARG A 53 26.91 8.22 -24.54
N MET A 54 27.73 7.18 -24.40
CA MET A 54 29.04 7.05 -25.03
C MET A 54 29.03 6.20 -26.30
N ASN A 55 27.85 5.74 -26.77
CA ASN A 55 27.67 4.82 -27.90
C ASN A 55 28.37 3.45 -27.72
N LEU A 56 28.50 2.97 -26.49
CA LEU A 56 29.15 1.70 -26.11
C LEU A 56 28.14 0.63 -25.67
N GLU A 57 26.93 0.66 -26.22
CA GLU A 57 25.84 -0.25 -25.83
C GLU A 57 26.18 -1.74 -26.04
N ALA A 58 27.05 -2.03 -27.01
CA ALA A 58 27.50 -3.38 -27.33
C ALA A 58 28.23 -4.06 -26.15
N GLU A 59 28.93 -3.30 -25.32
CA GLU A 59 29.69 -3.83 -24.18
C GLU A 59 28.78 -4.45 -23.12
N MET A 60 27.58 -3.90 -22.96
CA MET A 60 26.58 -4.42 -22.02
C MET A 60 25.94 -5.73 -22.51
N ASN A 61 25.93 -5.98 -23.83
CA ASN A 61 25.50 -7.25 -24.41
C ASN A 61 26.51 -8.39 -24.24
N THR A 62 27.71 -8.09 -23.74
CA THR A 62 28.75 -9.11 -23.53
C THR A 62 28.31 -10.13 -22.49
N ALA A 63 28.55 -11.42 -22.78
CA ALA A 63 28.17 -12.53 -21.88
C ALA A 63 28.71 -12.36 -20.45
N THR A 64 29.90 -11.76 -20.30
CA THR A 64 30.47 -11.42 -18.99
C THR A 64 29.57 -10.48 -18.21
N MET A 65 29.08 -9.41 -18.82
CA MET A 65 28.28 -8.39 -18.14
C MET A 65 26.90 -8.93 -17.76
N VAL A 66 26.26 -9.61 -18.70
CA VAL A 66 24.99 -10.33 -18.47
C VAL A 66 25.16 -11.35 -17.33
N SER A 67 26.23 -12.15 -17.35
CA SER A 67 26.47 -13.17 -16.32
C SER A 67 26.72 -12.57 -14.93
N GLN A 68 27.40 -11.41 -14.83
CA GLN A 68 27.57 -10.74 -13.54
C GLN A 68 26.22 -10.33 -12.96
N ILE A 69 25.34 -9.76 -13.78
CA ILE A 69 24.02 -9.32 -13.34
C ILE A 69 23.12 -10.51 -13.00
N GLU A 70 23.12 -11.57 -13.82
CA GLU A 70 22.36 -12.81 -13.56
C GLU A 70 22.75 -13.50 -12.23
N LYS A 71 23.98 -13.31 -11.75
CA LYS A 71 24.43 -13.84 -10.44
C LYS A 71 23.88 -13.06 -9.25
N LEU A 72 23.54 -11.79 -9.45
CA LEU A 72 23.04 -10.90 -8.41
C LEU A 72 21.54 -11.08 -8.16
N LEU A 73 20.81 -11.62 -9.15
CA LEU A 73 19.37 -11.84 -9.06
C LEU A 73 19.00 -12.87 -7.98
N PRO A 74 17.88 -12.66 -7.27
CA PRO A 74 17.31 -13.68 -6.40
C PRO A 74 16.82 -14.91 -7.19
N PRO A 75 16.61 -16.05 -6.52
CA PRO A 75 16.25 -17.32 -7.18
C PRO A 75 14.97 -17.25 -8.04
N ILE A 76 13.92 -16.58 -7.55
CA ILE A 76 12.64 -16.45 -8.26
C ILE A 76 12.82 -15.70 -9.58
N GLN A 77 13.39 -14.49 -9.53
CA GLN A 77 13.61 -13.66 -10.71
C GLN A 77 14.56 -14.34 -11.70
N LYS A 78 15.56 -15.06 -11.19
CA LYS A 78 16.47 -15.85 -12.02
C LYS A 78 15.74 -16.97 -12.78
N ARG A 79 14.78 -17.64 -12.13
CA ARG A 79 13.93 -18.66 -12.77
C ARG A 79 13.05 -18.04 -13.86
N GLU A 80 12.34 -16.96 -13.56
CA GLU A 80 11.48 -16.27 -14.54
C GLU A 80 12.27 -15.78 -15.75
N TRP A 81 13.46 -15.23 -15.51
CA TRP A 81 14.37 -14.84 -16.57
C TRP A 81 14.79 -16.03 -17.44
N ALA A 82 15.16 -17.16 -16.83
CA ALA A 82 15.55 -18.36 -17.57
C ALA A 82 14.42 -18.90 -18.46
N LEU A 83 13.17 -18.87 -17.98
CA LEU A 83 11.99 -19.24 -18.76
C LEU A 83 11.79 -18.30 -19.96
N ARG A 84 11.93 -16.98 -19.75
CA ARG A 84 11.83 -15.98 -20.82
C ARG A 84 12.93 -16.16 -21.86
N LYS A 85 14.15 -16.43 -21.42
CA LYS A 85 15.31 -16.71 -22.29
C LYS A 85 15.07 -17.93 -23.18
N GLN A 86 14.58 -19.04 -22.62
CA GLN A 86 14.25 -20.24 -23.39
C GLN A 86 13.18 -19.97 -24.46
N LYS A 87 12.16 -19.19 -24.12
CA LYS A 87 11.09 -18.80 -25.05
C LYS A 87 11.62 -17.92 -26.19
N THR A 88 12.59 -17.07 -25.96
CA THR A 88 13.20 -16.24 -27.02
C THR A 88 14.18 -17.06 -27.87
N GLU A 89 14.95 -17.96 -27.26
CA GLU A 89 15.89 -18.83 -27.98
C GLU A 89 15.19 -19.75 -28.99
N SER A 90 13.98 -20.23 -28.68
CA SER A 90 13.13 -20.96 -29.64
C SER A 90 12.76 -20.15 -30.90
N LYS A 91 12.89 -18.82 -30.87
CA LYS A 91 12.59 -17.93 -32.02
C LYS A 91 13.84 -17.59 -32.84
N SER A 92 15.01 -18.18 -32.54
CA SER A 92 16.28 -17.91 -33.23
C SER A 92 16.73 -16.44 -33.18
N ILE A 93 16.23 -15.66 -32.23
CA ILE A 93 16.63 -14.26 -32.02
C ILE A 93 17.69 -14.25 -30.92
N PRO A 94 18.90 -13.69 -31.16
CA PRO A 94 19.90 -13.56 -30.12
C PRO A 94 19.38 -12.65 -29.01
N LEU A 95 19.50 -13.13 -27.77
CA LEU A 95 18.98 -12.44 -26.59
C LEU A 95 19.73 -11.12 -26.40
N SER A 96 19.03 -10.00 -26.53
CA SER A 96 19.62 -8.68 -26.30
C SER A 96 19.58 -8.33 -24.81
N PHE A 97 20.62 -7.66 -24.31
CA PHE A 97 20.62 -7.03 -23.00
C PHE A 97 19.43 -6.08 -22.83
N LYS A 98 18.93 -5.46 -23.91
CA LYS A 98 17.74 -4.62 -23.85
C LYS A 98 16.51 -5.40 -23.39
N GLU A 99 16.34 -6.64 -23.85
CA GLU A 99 15.24 -7.50 -23.39
C GLU A 99 15.42 -7.89 -21.92
N PHE A 100 16.67 -8.13 -21.52
CA PHE A 100 17.00 -8.40 -20.13
C PHE A 100 16.69 -7.21 -19.22
N LEU A 101 17.10 -6.00 -19.63
CA LEU A 101 16.81 -4.76 -18.90
C LEU A 101 15.31 -4.50 -18.81
N ASN A 102 14.56 -4.71 -19.91
CA ASN A 102 13.10 -4.58 -19.88
C ASN A 102 12.47 -5.54 -18.88
N PHE A 103 12.92 -6.80 -18.82
CA PHE A 103 12.46 -7.74 -17.80
C PHE A 103 12.74 -7.23 -16.37
N LEU A 104 13.93 -6.71 -16.11
CA LEU A 104 14.28 -6.16 -14.80
C LEU A 104 13.40 -4.95 -14.42
N LEU A 105 13.08 -4.09 -15.39
CA LEU A 105 12.21 -2.92 -15.18
C LEU A 105 10.75 -3.31 -14.95
N GLU A 106 10.24 -4.30 -15.68
CA GLU A 106 8.91 -4.88 -15.46
C GLU A 106 8.81 -5.45 -14.03
N GLU A 107 9.81 -6.23 -13.61
CA GLU A 107 9.87 -6.82 -12.27
C GLU A 107 10.00 -5.74 -11.18
N LYS A 108 10.85 -4.73 -11.39
CA LYS A 108 10.96 -3.56 -10.49
C LYS A 108 9.60 -2.90 -10.30
N SER A 109 8.88 -2.63 -11.40
CA SER A 109 7.57 -1.97 -11.36
C SER A 109 6.53 -2.81 -10.62
N ALA A 110 6.57 -4.15 -10.77
CA ALA A 110 5.68 -5.06 -10.06
C ALA A 110 5.96 -5.05 -8.55
N LEU A 111 7.23 -5.05 -8.14
CA LEU A 111 7.62 -4.99 -6.73
C LEU A 111 7.31 -3.64 -6.10
N GLU A 112 7.53 -2.54 -6.81
CA GLU A 112 7.12 -1.20 -6.36
C GLU A 112 5.61 -1.12 -6.16
N TYR A 113 4.83 -1.71 -7.06
CA TYR A 113 3.38 -1.80 -6.91
C TYR A 113 2.99 -2.58 -5.66
N MET A 114 3.57 -3.76 -5.44
CA MET A 114 3.32 -4.58 -4.23
C MET A 114 3.72 -3.87 -2.93
N GLU A 115 4.82 -3.11 -2.94
CA GLU A 115 5.25 -2.32 -1.78
C GLU A 115 4.33 -1.11 -1.55
N SER A 116 3.84 -0.49 -2.63
CA SER A 116 2.93 0.65 -2.59
C SER A 116 1.49 0.29 -2.20
N ASP A 117 1.10 -0.99 -2.33
CA ASP A 117 -0.19 -1.53 -1.89
C ASP A 117 -0.33 -1.59 -0.35
N LEU A 118 0.65 -1.06 0.40
CA LEU A 118 0.46 -0.57 1.77
C LEU A 118 -0.44 0.68 1.84
N ARG A 119 -1.52 0.72 1.06
CA ARG A 119 -2.67 1.61 1.32
C ARG A 119 -3.27 1.22 2.67
N GLU A 120 -2.74 1.82 3.72
CA GLU A 120 -3.53 2.52 4.74
C GLU A 120 -4.82 1.79 5.18
N TYR A 121 -4.68 0.58 5.70
CA TYR A 121 -5.66 0.01 6.60
C TYR A 121 -4.95 -0.40 7.91
N GLY A 122 -4.85 0.57 8.81
CA GLY A 122 -4.70 0.35 10.24
C GLY A 122 -3.31 -0.02 10.74
N THR A 123 -2.44 0.97 10.93
CA THR A 123 -1.63 1.12 12.16
C THR A 123 -0.93 2.48 12.14
N ALA A 124 -1.71 3.55 12.13
CA ALA A 124 -1.27 4.72 12.88
C ALA A 124 -1.20 4.26 14.34
N LYS A 125 -0.01 3.80 14.76
CA LYS A 125 0.30 3.59 16.17
C LYS A 125 0.21 4.97 16.82
N GLY A 126 -0.99 5.31 17.29
CA GLY A 126 -1.15 6.33 18.30
C GLY A 126 -0.13 6.02 19.40
N LYS A 127 0.64 7.03 19.77
CA LYS A 127 1.64 6.95 20.81
C LYS A 127 0.91 6.67 22.14
N ILE A 128 0.63 5.40 22.41
CA ILE A 128 0.15 4.95 23.71
C ILE A 128 1.40 4.94 24.58
N ASN A 129 1.52 5.94 25.46
CA ASN A 129 2.52 5.94 26.51
C ASN A 129 2.12 4.84 27.51
N THR A 130 2.56 3.61 27.27
CA THR A 130 2.52 2.57 28.28
C THR A 130 3.63 2.89 29.28
N PHE A 131 3.24 3.48 30.41
CA PHE A 131 4.12 3.61 31.56
C PHE A 131 4.28 2.21 32.16
N ASP A 132 5.46 1.62 31.99
CA ASP A 132 5.83 0.36 32.63
C ASP A 132 6.10 0.66 34.11
N ALA A 133 5.17 0.28 34.97
CA ALA A 133 5.28 0.48 36.41
C ALA A 133 6.03 -0.70 37.01
N ASN A 134 7.37 -0.70 36.88
CA ASN A 134 8.28 -1.38 37.77
C ASN A 134 9.70 -0.84 37.57
N GLU A 135 10.06 0.19 38.33
CA GLU A 135 11.07 0.05 39.37
C GLU A 135 11.13 1.33 40.19
N SER A 136 11.01 1.12 41.50
CA SER A 136 11.23 2.09 42.55
C SER A 136 12.63 2.69 42.40
N GLU A 137 12.74 4.01 42.46
CA GLU A 137 13.69 4.67 43.36
C GLU A 137 13.43 6.18 43.42
N ASN A 138 13.71 6.70 44.62
CA ASN A 138 13.34 8.00 45.16
C ASN A 138 13.73 9.19 44.28
N ASP A 139 12.90 10.23 44.27
CA ASP A 139 13.34 11.56 44.70
C ASP A 139 12.16 12.53 44.89
N GLU A 140 12.34 13.39 45.90
CA GLU A 140 11.34 14.20 46.58
C GLU A 140 10.88 15.45 45.81
N ASN A 141 9.72 15.96 46.23
CA ASN A 141 9.28 17.36 46.16
C ASN A 141 8.85 17.94 44.79
N ASN A 142 7.54 17.91 44.51
CA ASN A 142 6.83 19.18 44.28
C ASN A 142 5.31 19.05 44.45
N ASN A 143 4.73 20.04 45.14
CA ASN A 143 3.30 20.18 45.36
C ASN A 143 2.54 20.40 44.04
N GLY A 144 1.73 19.43 43.65
CA GLY A 144 0.67 19.60 42.66
C GLY A 144 -0.41 18.58 42.97
N VAL A 145 -1.56 19.05 43.46
CA VAL A 145 -2.73 18.20 43.68
C VAL A 145 -3.10 17.56 42.34
N ALA A 146 -2.69 16.31 42.15
CA ALA A 146 -3.11 15.49 41.03
C ALA A 146 -4.58 15.13 41.26
N VAL A 147 -5.47 16.02 40.81
CA VAL A 147 -6.88 15.66 40.66
C VAL A 147 -6.90 14.65 39.52
N ASP A 148 -7.10 13.39 39.90
CA ASP A 148 -7.11 12.24 39.00
C ASP A 148 -8.13 12.52 37.86
N PRO A 149 -7.70 12.73 36.60
CA PRO A 149 -8.59 13.19 35.53
C PRO A 149 -9.74 12.20 35.27
N LEU A 150 -9.56 10.94 35.67
CA LEU A 150 -10.60 9.91 35.66
C LEU A 150 -11.72 10.18 36.66
N GLN A 151 -11.43 10.75 37.83
CA GLN A 151 -12.47 11.11 38.81
C GLN A 151 -13.32 12.28 38.31
N VAL A 152 -12.69 13.27 37.67
CA VAL A 152 -13.40 14.41 37.07
C VAL A 152 -14.34 13.91 35.97
N GLN A 153 -13.86 13.06 35.07
CA GLN A 153 -14.65 12.53 33.98
C GLN A 153 -15.79 11.61 34.45
N LEU A 154 -15.56 10.81 35.50
CA LEU A 154 -16.61 9.97 36.09
C LEU A 154 -17.70 10.81 36.74
N GLN A 155 -17.33 11.91 37.40
CA GLN A 155 -18.27 12.81 38.05
C GLN A 155 -19.11 13.59 37.04
N GLU A 156 -18.50 14.05 35.94
CA GLU A 156 -19.22 14.67 34.81
C GLU A 156 -20.23 13.70 34.19
N ASN A 157 -19.82 12.47 33.90
CA ASN A 157 -20.72 11.45 33.34
C ASN A 157 -21.90 11.11 34.28
N GLN A 158 -21.67 11.11 35.60
CA GLN A 158 -22.75 10.92 36.58
C GLN A 158 -23.73 12.10 36.61
N GLN A 159 -23.25 13.34 36.43
CA GLN A 159 -24.13 14.50 36.34
C GLN A 159 -24.96 14.50 35.07
N VAL A 160 -24.36 14.16 33.92
CA VAL A 160 -25.07 14.04 32.64
C VAL A 160 -26.17 12.99 32.73
N MET A 161 -25.91 11.83 33.34
CA MET A 161 -26.94 10.80 33.52
C MET A 161 -28.11 11.27 34.39
N LYS A 162 -27.86 12.06 35.46
CA LYS A 162 -28.93 12.62 36.29
C LYS A 162 -29.83 13.57 35.49
N GLN A 163 -29.25 14.44 34.68
CA GLN A 163 -30.01 15.37 33.84
C GLN A 163 -30.86 14.65 32.79
N VAL A 164 -30.33 13.59 32.18
CA VAL A 164 -31.09 12.77 31.21
C VAL A 164 -32.27 12.08 31.90
N VAL A 165 -32.07 11.52 33.09
CA VAL A 165 -33.16 10.87 33.85
C VAL A 165 -34.24 11.87 34.24
N GLU A 166 -33.88 13.06 34.70
CA GLU A 166 -34.85 14.11 35.03
C GLU A 166 -35.62 14.60 33.79
N GLY A 167 -34.93 14.78 32.65
CA GLY A 167 -35.58 15.14 31.38
C GLY A 167 -36.57 14.08 30.92
N LEU A 168 -36.21 12.80 31.00
CA LEU A 168 -37.10 11.69 30.67
C LEU A 168 -38.31 11.63 31.61
N ALA A 169 -38.12 11.89 32.91
CA ALA A 169 -39.22 11.94 33.88
C ALA A 169 -40.20 13.09 33.58
N GLN A 170 -39.70 14.27 33.20
CA GLN A 170 -40.54 15.41 32.81
C GLN A 170 -41.35 15.11 31.54
N VAL A 171 -40.73 14.47 30.54
CA VAL A 171 -41.43 14.05 29.31
C VAL A 171 -42.51 13.01 29.63
N ALA A 172 -42.21 12.03 30.49
CA ALA A 172 -43.19 11.03 30.91
C ALA A 172 -44.39 11.66 31.65
N GLN A 173 -44.16 12.65 32.52
CA GLN A 173 -45.22 13.39 33.21
C GLN A 173 -46.05 14.24 32.23
N ALA A 174 -45.42 14.89 31.24
CA ALA A 174 -46.12 15.65 30.21
C ALA A 174 -47.00 14.74 29.32
N MET A 175 -46.56 13.51 29.06
CA MET A 175 -47.32 12.51 28.32
C MET A 175 -48.48 11.91 29.15
N SER A 176 -48.34 11.87 30.48
CA SER A 176 -49.38 11.38 31.40
C SER A 176 -50.50 12.40 31.64
N ASN A 177 -50.26 13.70 31.49
CA ASN A 177 -51.23 14.76 31.82
C ASN A 177 -52.08 15.23 30.62
N LYS A 178 -52.16 14.46 29.53
CA LYS A 178 -53.00 14.82 28.38
C LYS A 178 -54.49 14.56 28.70
N PRO A 179 -55.37 15.57 28.75
CA PRO A 179 -56.78 15.36 29.07
C PRO A 179 -57.47 14.57 27.95
N THR A 180 -58.02 13.40 28.28
CA THR A 180 -58.93 12.64 27.42
C THR A 180 -60.22 13.44 27.23
N ASN A 181 -60.36 14.08 26.08
CA ASN A 181 -61.63 14.67 25.67
C ASN A 181 -62.57 13.54 25.22
N ARG A 182 -63.52 13.17 26.10
CA ARG A 182 -64.66 12.30 25.77
C ARG A 182 -65.59 13.07 24.82
N TYR A 183 -65.85 12.57 23.62
CA TYR A 183 -67.09 12.86 22.91
C TYR A 183 -67.60 11.66 22.12
N ASN A 184 -68.93 11.62 22.06
CA ASN A 184 -69.82 10.47 21.87
C ASN A 184 -69.72 9.72 20.55
N SER A 185 -70.13 8.45 20.66
CA SER A 185 -70.68 7.64 19.57
C SER A 185 -71.90 8.31 18.96
N ASP A 186 -71.93 8.47 17.65
CA ASP A 186 -73.16 8.40 16.89
C ASP A 186 -72.94 7.82 15.49
N LYS A 187 -73.91 7.01 15.10
CA LYS A 187 -74.02 6.18 13.90
C LYS A 187 -73.85 7.01 12.62
N ASN A 188 -73.20 6.49 11.58
CA ASN A 188 -73.89 6.24 10.31
C ASN A 188 -73.11 5.37 9.31
N THR A 189 -73.94 4.71 8.50
CA THR A 189 -73.78 3.71 7.44
C THR A 189 -72.89 4.09 6.24
N GLY A 190 -72.39 3.08 5.49
CA GLY A 190 -72.05 3.28 4.07
C GLY A 190 -70.97 2.40 3.42
N THR A 191 -71.32 1.18 3.02
CA THR A 191 -71.17 0.68 1.62
C THR A 191 -69.77 0.61 0.94
N ASN A 192 -69.20 -0.61 0.93
CA ASN A 192 -68.96 -1.48 -0.25
C ASN A 192 -67.70 -1.33 -1.18
N ARG A 193 -67.22 -2.52 -1.58
CA ARG A 193 -66.49 -2.97 -2.80
C ARG A 193 -64.95 -3.02 -2.83
N ASN A 194 -64.46 -4.25 -2.65
CA ASN A 194 -63.66 -5.05 -3.60
C ASN A 194 -62.91 -4.33 -4.73
N THR A 195 -61.61 -4.60 -4.84
CA THR A 195 -60.98 -5.05 -6.10
C THR A 195 -59.70 -5.83 -5.82
N GLU A 196 -59.68 -7.06 -6.33
CA GLU A 196 -58.51 -7.91 -6.55
C GLU A 196 -57.60 -7.33 -7.66
N GLY A 197 -56.32 -7.71 -7.69
CA GLY A 197 -55.41 -7.25 -8.76
C GLY A 197 -53.97 -7.74 -8.68
N SER A 198 -53.79 -9.05 -8.80
CA SER A 198 -52.72 -9.80 -9.48
C SER A 198 -51.27 -9.28 -9.57
N LEU A 199 -50.38 -10.14 -9.05
CA LEU A 199 -48.97 -10.31 -9.40
C LEU A 199 -48.78 -10.74 -10.88
N SER A 200 -47.80 -10.16 -11.58
CA SER A 200 -46.92 -10.85 -12.54
C SER A 200 -45.91 -9.84 -13.13
N VAL A 201 -44.63 -9.95 -12.75
CA VAL A 201 -43.53 -9.24 -13.41
C VAL A 201 -42.79 -10.26 -14.28
N GLY A 202 -42.84 -10.04 -15.60
CA GLY A 202 -42.21 -10.88 -16.61
C GLY A 202 -40.69 -10.75 -16.62
N ILE A 203 -40.02 -11.89 -16.72
CA ILE A 203 -38.60 -12.03 -17.04
C ILE A 203 -38.50 -12.39 -18.53
N THR A 204 -37.84 -11.56 -19.33
CA THR A 204 -37.41 -11.93 -20.69
C THR A 204 -35.98 -11.45 -20.90
N ASN A 205 -35.02 -12.38 -20.76
CA ASN A 205 -33.64 -12.21 -21.22
C ASN A 205 -33.54 -12.69 -22.68
N GLN A 206 -33.30 -11.78 -23.62
CA GLN A 206 -32.83 -12.11 -24.97
C GLN A 206 -31.31 -12.21 -24.96
N ILE A 207 -30.78 -13.39 -25.26
CA ILE A 207 -29.38 -13.64 -25.59
C ILE A 207 -29.26 -13.59 -27.11
N ILE A 208 -28.50 -12.63 -27.61
CA ILE A 208 -28.07 -12.49 -29.01
C ILE A 208 -26.63 -12.99 -29.08
N MET A 209 -26.35 -13.91 -30.01
CA MET A 209 -25.29 -13.83 -31.04
C MET A 209 -24.88 -15.23 -31.51
N LYS A 210 -25.08 -15.46 -32.82
CA LYS A 210 -24.20 -16.23 -33.68
C LYS A 210 -23.78 -15.31 -34.81
#